data_AF-A0M4F9-F1
#
_entry.id   AF-A0M4F9-F1
#
_cell.length_a   1.000
_cell.length_b   1.000
_cell.length_c   1.000
_cell.angle_alpha   90.00
_cell.angle_beta   90.00
_cell.angle_gamma   90.00
#
_symmetry.space_group_name_H-M   'P 1'
#
loop_
_entity.id
_entity.type
_entity.pdbx_description
1 polymer ?
#
loop_
_entity_poly.entity_id
_entity_poly.type
_entity_poly.pdbx_seq_one_letter_code
_entity_poly.pdbx_strand_id
1 'polypeptide(L)'
;MKIIKGLFLSVLVLTFASCDDDDDNEVVDNTMTYEAQLGSINDSGANGTATVSIQDDMLTVNVQAQGMVPNQAHPQHIHGLTSGEEGTCPPASADTDEDGIITIPEGAPFYGEVILPLADFPMADENGNISYEKTFMLGENENPTMAELGDLDNRVIVLHGLNNNDEYVATIPVACGELDEM
;
A
#
# COMPACT_ATOMS: atom_id res chain seq x y z
N MET A 1 -70.28 -3.62 -41.53
CA MET A 1 -69.77 -3.85 -42.89
C MET A 1 -68.52 -3.01 -43.12
N LYS A 2 -67.34 -3.60 -42.88
CA LYS A 2 -66.07 -3.23 -43.50
C LYS A 2 -65.14 -4.42 -43.32
N ILE A 3 -64.56 -4.82 -44.43
CA ILE A 3 -63.99 -6.13 -44.73
C ILE A 3 -62.50 -5.96 -45.00
N ILE A 4 -61.69 -6.74 -44.26
CA ILE A 4 -60.57 -7.59 -44.69
C ILE A 4 -59.37 -6.95 -45.44
N LYS A 5 -58.16 -7.22 -44.92
CA LYS A 5 -56.93 -7.77 -45.54
C LYS A 5 -55.78 -7.52 -44.54
N GLY A 6 -55.06 -8.46 -43.93
CA GLY A 6 -54.66 -9.82 -44.30
C GLY A 6 -53.23 -9.81 -44.84
N LEU A 7 -52.22 -10.22 -44.05
CA LEU A 7 -50.95 -10.75 -44.57
C LEU A 7 -50.10 -11.50 -43.50
N PHE A 8 -49.92 -12.81 -43.75
CA PHE A 8 -48.79 -13.75 -43.51
C PHE A 8 -48.02 -13.72 -42.16
N LEU A 9 -48.06 -14.79 -41.32
CA LEU A 9 -47.48 -16.14 -41.46
C LEU A 9 -45.94 -16.18 -41.30
N SER A 10 -45.45 -16.53 -40.10
CA SER A 10 -44.53 -17.66 -39.90
C SER A 10 -44.38 -18.00 -38.41
N VAL A 11 -44.25 -19.29 -38.17
CA VAL A 11 -44.30 -20.03 -36.90
C VAL A 11 -42.92 -20.10 -36.25
N LEU A 12 -42.84 -19.97 -34.93
CA LEU A 12 -42.00 -20.85 -34.12
C LEU A 12 -42.68 -21.09 -32.77
N VAL A 13 -43.18 -22.30 -32.58
CA VAL A 13 -43.64 -22.85 -31.31
C VAL A 13 -42.51 -23.73 -30.77
N LEU A 14 -42.38 -23.75 -29.43
CA LEU A 14 -41.76 -24.74 -28.51
C LEU A 14 -40.88 -23.97 -27.51
N THR A 15 -40.96 -24.06 -26.19
CA THR A 15 -41.77 -24.85 -25.24
C THR A 15 -41.48 -24.33 -23.82
N PHE A 16 -42.48 -24.45 -22.96
CA PHE A 16 -42.49 -24.64 -21.49
C PHE A 16 -41.36 -24.08 -20.59
N ALA A 17 -41.84 -23.44 -19.51
CA ALA A 17 -41.09 -23.00 -18.35
C ALA A 17 -40.26 -24.12 -17.69
N SER A 18 -39.05 -23.75 -17.26
CA SER A 18 -38.39 -24.30 -16.07
C SER A 18 -37.86 -23.11 -15.27
N CYS A 19 -38.28 -22.98 -14.02
CA CYS A 19 -37.50 -22.29 -13.02
C CYS A 19 -36.33 -23.22 -12.69
N ASP A 20 -35.10 -22.71 -12.59
CA ASP A 20 -34.00 -23.42 -11.95
C ASP A 20 -32.97 -22.40 -11.48
N ASP A 21 -32.37 -22.70 -10.33
CA ASP A 21 -31.61 -21.83 -9.44
C ASP A 21 -30.37 -21.21 -10.10
N ASP A 22 -30.35 -19.89 -10.25
CA ASP A 22 -29.10 -19.15 -10.42
C ASP A 22 -28.57 -18.84 -9.01
N ASP A 23 -27.74 -19.76 -8.50
CA ASP A 23 -26.80 -19.50 -7.42
C ASP A 23 -25.90 -18.32 -7.85
N ASP A 24 -26.35 -17.11 -7.54
CA ASP A 24 -25.49 -15.93 -7.45
C ASP A 24 -24.50 -16.19 -6.30
N ASN A 25 -23.45 -16.95 -6.60
CA ASN A 25 -22.24 -16.96 -5.80
C ASN A 25 -21.63 -15.57 -5.93
N GLU A 26 -22.14 -14.61 -5.15
CA GLU A 26 -21.42 -13.38 -4.86
C GLU A 26 -20.04 -13.81 -4.40
N VAL A 27 -19.04 -13.56 -5.25
CA VAL A 27 -17.65 -13.57 -4.81
C VAL A 27 -17.59 -12.42 -3.81
N VAL A 28 -17.72 -12.76 -2.53
CA VAL A 28 -17.47 -11.81 -1.45
C VAL A 28 -15.97 -11.53 -1.54
N ASP A 29 -15.63 -10.41 -2.15
CA ASP A 29 -14.26 -9.92 -2.22
C ASP A 29 -13.88 -9.48 -0.81
N ASN A 30 -13.30 -10.39 -0.02
CA ASN A 30 -12.81 -10.12 1.33
C ASN A 30 -11.47 -9.38 1.31
N THR A 31 -11.23 -8.56 0.29
CA THR A 31 -10.03 -7.74 0.20
C THR A 31 -10.18 -6.50 1.06
N MET A 32 -9.33 -6.40 2.10
CA MET A 32 -9.16 -5.17 2.86
C MET A 32 -8.12 -4.31 2.15
N THR A 33 -8.37 -3.02 2.00
CA THR A 33 -7.46 -2.09 1.34
C THR A 33 -7.20 -0.90 2.23
N TYR A 34 -5.93 -0.50 2.30
CA TYR A 34 -5.43 0.61 3.08
C TYR A 34 -4.64 1.55 2.18
N GLU A 35 -4.66 2.84 2.46
CA GLU A 35 -3.88 3.86 1.77
C GLU A 35 -3.03 4.65 2.77
N ALA A 36 -1.83 5.04 2.36
CA ALA A 36 -1.00 5.99 3.07
C ALA A 36 -0.62 7.15 2.15
N GLN A 37 -0.86 8.38 2.61
CA GLN A 37 -0.31 9.58 1.99
C GLN A 37 1.10 9.83 2.52
N LEU A 38 2.11 9.69 1.68
CA LEU A 38 3.50 9.80 2.10
C LEU A 38 3.94 11.27 2.08
N GLY A 39 4.11 11.84 3.27
CA GLY A 39 4.64 13.18 3.49
C GLY A 39 6.17 13.18 3.63
N SER A 40 6.80 14.29 3.26
CA SER A 40 8.25 14.48 3.38
C SER A 40 8.70 14.57 4.85
N ILE A 41 9.83 13.92 5.15
CA ILE A 41 10.61 14.04 6.39
C ILE A 41 12.03 14.48 6.02
N ASN A 42 12.74 15.13 6.96
CA ASN A 42 14.13 15.56 6.80
C ASN A 42 14.34 16.51 5.62
N ASP A 43 13.34 17.36 5.36
CA ASP A 43 13.31 18.30 4.22
C ASP A 43 13.67 17.65 2.88
N SER A 44 13.39 16.36 2.72
CA SER A 44 13.78 15.56 1.57
C SER A 44 13.13 16.01 0.27
N GLY A 45 11.94 16.63 0.36
CA GLY A 45 11.04 16.88 -0.77
C GLY A 45 10.33 15.62 -1.29
N ALA A 46 10.65 14.44 -0.76
CA ALA A 46 10.03 13.18 -1.15
C ALA A 46 8.56 13.13 -0.71
N ASN A 47 7.70 12.65 -1.59
CA ASN A 47 6.27 12.44 -1.29
C ASN A 47 5.68 11.39 -2.24
N GLY A 48 4.48 10.91 -1.92
CA GLY A 48 3.83 9.89 -2.73
C GLY A 48 2.59 9.30 -2.09
N THR A 49 2.21 8.14 -2.59
CA THR A 49 1.10 7.33 -2.07
C THR A 49 1.54 5.88 -1.99
N ALA A 50 1.08 5.18 -0.96
CA ALA A 50 1.18 3.73 -0.89
C ALA A 50 -0.20 3.12 -0.69
N THR A 51 -0.47 1.99 -1.34
CA THR A 51 -1.69 1.20 -1.11
C THR A 51 -1.30 -0.20 -0.69
N VAL A 52 -1.97 -0.73 0.32
CA VAL A 52 -1.78 -2.11 0.79
C VAL A 52 -3.12 -2.82 0.73
N SER A 53 -3.17 -3.96 0.06
CA SER A 53 -4.36 -4.80 -0.01
C SER A 53 -4.06 -6.18 0.56
N ILE A 54 -4.93 -6.69 1.43
CA ILE A 54 -4.84 -8.05 1.97
C ILE A 54 -6.02 -8.88 1.46
N GLN A 55 -5.72 -10.02 0.85
CA GLN A 55 -6.69 -11.05 0.49
C GLN A 55 -6.16 -12.40 0.99
N ASP A 56 -6.88 -13.02 1.93
CA ASP A 56 -6.39 -14.18 2.68
C ASP A 56 -5.01 -13.91 3.31
N ASP A 57 -3.99 -14.71 2.98
CA ASP A 57 -2.60 -14.54 3.42
C ASP A 57 -1.72 -13.78 2.40
N MET A 58 -2.32 -13.16 1.38
CA MET A 58 -1.60 -12.36 0.38
C MET A 58 -1.69 -10.88 0.70
N LEU A 59 -0.55 -10.27 1.00
CA LEU A 59 -0.42 -8.82 1.17
C LEU A 59 0.23 -8.23 -0.09
N THR A 60 -0.49 -7.39 -0.83
CA THR A 60 0.05 -6.68 -2.00
C THR A 60 0.27 -5.23 -1.65
N VAL A 61 1.48 -4.73 -1.90
CA VAL A 61 1.87 -3.34 -1.68
C VAL A 61 2.17 -2.68 -3.00
N ASN A 62 1.58 -1.51 -3.23
CA ASN A 62 1.96 -0.60 -4.30
C ASN A 62 2.51 0.70 -3.67
N VAL A 63 3.65 1.20 -4.14
CA VAL A 63 4.21 2.49 -3.72
C VAL A 63 4.56 3.30 -4.96
N GLN A 64 4.01 4.52 -5.03
CA GLN A 64 4.34 5.52 -6.02
C GLN A 64 4.90 6.73 -5.29
N ALA A 65 6.15 7.08 -5.54
CA ALA A 65 6.81 8.21 -4.89
C ALA A 65 7.64 9.03 -5.87
N GLN A 66 7.86 10.29 -5.54
CA GLN A 66 8.68 11.24 -6.30
C GLN A 66 9.53 12.08 -5.34
N GLY A 67 10.53 12.78 -5.88
CA GLY A 67 11.46 13.57 -5.06
C GLY A 67 12.52 12.69 -4.35
N MET A 68 12.68 11.45 -4.80
CA MET A 68 13.68 10.51 -4.30
C MET A 68 15.05 10.82 -4.92
N VAL A 69 16.13 10.34 -4.31
CA VAL A 69 17.49 10.53 -4.85
C VAL A 69 17.63 9.71 -6.15
N PRO A 70 17.86 10.35 -7.31
CA PRO A 70 17.87 9.64 -8.58
C PRO A 70 18.94 8.53 -8.67
N ASN A 71 18.60 7.42 -9.32
CA ASN A 71 19.48 6.26 -9.55
C ASN A 71 20.03 5.61 -8.27
N GLN A 72 19.38 5.79 -7.13
CA GLN A 72 19.69 5.11 -5.88
C GLN A 72 18.56 4.16 -5.49
N ALA A 73 18.90 3.08 -4.80
CA ALA A 73 17.91 2.23 -4.17
C ALA A 73 17.23 2.99 -3.02
N HIS A 74 16.00 2.67 -2.67
CA HIS A 74 15.31 3.31 -1.55
C HIS A 74 14.69 2.24 -0.65
N PRO A 75 15.33 1.92 0.49
CA PRO A 75 14.74 1.02 1.47
C PRO A 75 13.36 1.51 1.90
N GLN A 76 12.45 0.57 2.08
CA GLN A 76 11.07 0.87 2.44
C GLN A 76 10.51 -0.25 3.31
N HIS A 77 9.73 0.13 4.32
CA HIS A 77 9.28 -0.81 5.35
C HIS A 77 7.87 -0.44 5.81
N ILE A 78 7.10 -1.46 6.19
CA ILE A 78 5.96 -1.30 7.10
C ILE A 78 6.50 -1.40 8.52
N HIS A 79 6.22 -0.38 9.33
CA HIS A 79 6.60 -0.27 10.72
C HIS A 79 5.40 -0.37 11.66
N GLY A 80 5.67 -0.73 12.91
CA GLY A 80 4.69 -0.62 14.00
C GLY A 80 5.32 -0.68 15.38
N LEU A 81 4.63 -0.12 16.36
CA LEU A 81 5.08 -0.11 17.75
C LEU A 81 4.90 -1.49 18.39
N THR A 82 5.88 -1.90 19.21
CA THR A 82 5.81 -3.18 19.95
C THR A 82 4.70 -3.22 21.00
N SER A 83 4.17 -2.06 21.40
CA SER A 83 2.97 -1.94 22.24
C SER A 83 1.69 -2.35 21.50
N GLY A 84 1.72 -2.39 20.17
CA GLY A 84 0.55 -2.55 19.30
C GLY A 84 -0.27 -1.28 19.14
N GLU A 85 0.16 -0.16 19.73
CA GLU A 85 -0.45 1.16 19.53
C GLU A 85 -0.21 1.67 18.11
N GLU A 86 -1.04 2.64 17.71
CA GLU A 86 -0.94 3.34 16.43
C GLU A 86 0.43 3.99 16.26
N GLY A 87 1.15 3.59 15.21
CA GLY A 87 2.37 4.26 14.80
C GLY A 87 2.04 5.60 14.12
N THR A 88 2.94 6.57 14.24
CA THR A 88 2.80 7.87 13.58
C THR A 88 4.09 8.28 12.89
N CYS A 89 3.98 9.18 11.91
CA CYS A 89 5.14 9.82 11.35
C CYS A 89 5.80 10.75 12.37
N PRO A 90 7.15 10.72 12.49
CA PRO A 90 7.83 11.50 13.49
C PRO A 90 7.65 13.01 13.22
N PRO A 91 7.27 13.80 14.23
CA PRO A 91 7.22 15.24 14.11
C PRO A 91 8.64 15.80 14.01
N ALA A 92 8.78 17.06 13.58
CA ALA A 92 10.06 17.76 13.57
C ALA A 92 10.79 17.77 14.92
N SER A 93 10.05 17.71 16.04
CA SER A 93 10.61 17.62 17.40
C SER A 93 11.23 16.25 17.73
N ALA A 94 11.17 15.28 16.82
CA ALA A 94 11.84 13.99 16.97
C ALA A 94 13.37 14.12 16.79
N ASP A 95 13.85 15.16 16.10
CA ASP A 95 15.26 15.53 16.05
C ASP A 95 15.70 15.97 17.46
N THR A 96 16.31 15.05 18.20
CA THR A 96 16.60 15.23 19.63
C THR A 96 17.97 15.84 19.90
N ASP A 97 18.89 15.73 18.95
CA ASP A 97 20.22 16.35 19.02
C ASP A 97 20.32 17.68 18.24
N GLU A 98 19.23 18.08 17.57
CA GLU A 98 19.05 19.34 16.85
C GLU A 98 20.04 19.52 15.69
N ASP A 99 20.43 18.41 15.04
CA ASP A 99 21.33 18.42 13.89
C ASP A 99 20.61 18.64 12.54
N GLY A 100 19.27 18.69 12.56
CA GLY A 100 18.40 18.90 11.42
C GLY A 100 17.96 17.61 10.72
N ILE A 101 18.32 16.43 11.25
CA ILE A 101 17.98 15.14 10.66
C ILE A 101 17.39 14.20 11.71
N ILE A 102 16.16 13.78 11.49
CA ILE A 102 15.53 12.66 12.20
C ILE A 102 16.15 11.37 11.69
N THR A 103 16.97 10.73 12.52
CA THR A 103 17.58 9.42 12.25
C THR A 103 16.62 8.26 12.60
N ILE A 104 17.00 7.02 12.27
CA ILE A 104 16.20 5.83 12.63
C ILE A 104 15.93 5.75 14.15
N PRO A 105 16.95 5.88 15.03
CA PRO A 105 16.72 5.84 16.47
C PRO A 105 15.76 6.93 16.99
N GLU A 106 15.71 8.08 16.32
CA GLU A 106 14.88 9.22 16.70
C GLU A 106 13.45 9.11 16.17
N GLY A 107 13.26 8.50 14.99
CA GLY A 107 11.95 8.20 14.44
C GLY A 107 11.30 6.95 15.04
N ALA A 108 12.10 5.98 15.53
CA ALA A 108 11.62 4.71 16.05
C ALA A 108 10.58 4.82 17.19
N PRO A 109 10.65 5.79 18.12
CA PRO A 109 9.59 6.00 19.11
C PRO A 109 8.21 6.34 18.54
N PHE A 110 8.13 6.76 17.26
CA PHE A 110 6.89 7.16 16.59
C PHE A 110 6.35 6.08 15.67
N TYR A 111 7.13 5.66 14.66
CA TYR A 111 6.66 4.64 13.71
C TYR A 111 6.91 3.20 14.19
N GLY A 112 7.84 2.99 15.13
CA GLY A 112 8.16 1.69 15.70
C GLY A 112 9.23 0.87 14.97
N GLU A 113 9.27 -0.42 15.26
CA GLU A 113 10.24 -1.34 14.65
C GLU A 113 9.78 -1.76 13.26
N VAL A 114 10.70 -2.34 12.47
CA VAL A 114 10.35 -2.90 11.16
C VAL A 114 9.54 -4.18 11.36
N ILE A 115 8.32 -4.21 10.82
CA ILE A 115 7.47 -5.42 10.81
C ILE A 115 7.66 -6.18 9.51
N LEU A 116 7.65 -5.47 8.37
CA LEU A 116 7.86 -6.06 7.05
C LEU A 116 8.80 -5.18 6.23
N PRO A 117 10.02 -5.65 5.94
CA PRO A 117 10.83 -5.07 4.88
C PRO A 117 10.17 -5.29 3.53
N LEU A 118 9.96 -4.20 2.79
CA LEU A 118 9.46 -4.27 1.43
C LEU A 118 10.62 -4.55 0.46
N ALA A 119 11.30 -5.68 0.70
CA ALA A 119 12.54 -6.09 0.06
C ALA A 119 12.39 -6.23 -1.47
N ASP A 120 13.53 -6.33 -2.15
CA ASP A 120 13.70 -5.91 -3.56
C ASP A 120 13.42 -4.41 -3.73
N PHE A 121 14.05 -3.62 -2.85
CA PHE A 121 13.86 -2.18 -2.78
C PHE A 121 14.00 -1.51 -4.15
N PRO A 122 13.06 -0.64 -4.54
CA PRO A 122 13.09 0.00 -5.83
C PRO A 122 14.27 0.96 -5.95
N MET A 123 14.81 1.06 -7.15
CA MET A 123 15.74 2.13 -7.51
C MET A 123 14.95 3.27 -8.15
N ALA A 124 15.13 4.49 -7.65
CA ALA A 124 14.50 5.66 -8.25
C ALA A 124 15.05 5.90 -9.66
N ASP A 125 14.18 6.32 -10.58
CA ASP A 125 14.56 6.67 -11.95
C ASP A 125 15.42 7.95 -12.00
N GLU A 126 15.81 8.37 -13.21
CA GLU A 126 16.63 9.58 -13.41
C GLU A 126 15.95 10.89 -12.95
N ASN A 127 14.63 10.87 -12.76
CA ASN A 127 13.82 11.99 -12.30
C ASN A 127 13.46 11.87 -10.81
N GLY A 128 13.96 10.85 -10.11
CA GLY A 128 13.67 10.62 -8.69
C GLY A 128 12.28 10.02 -8.43
N ASN A 129 11.71 9.31 -9.41
CA ASN A 129 10.43 8.61 -9.23
C ASN A 129 10.66 7.14 -8.87
N ILE A 130 9.81 6.62 -8.00
CA ILE A 130 9.69 5.20 -7.65
C ILE A 130 8.32 4.69 -8.09
N SER A 131 8.32 3.51 -8.70
CA SER A 131 7.14 2.67 -8.86
C SER A 131 7.48 1.28 -8.37
N TYR A 132 6.79 0.85 -7.32
CA TYR A 132 7.01 -0.43 -6.65
C TYR A 132 5.68 -1.16 -6.52
N GLU A 133 5.68 -2.43 -6.89
CA GLU A 133 4.56 -3.33 -6.66
C GLU A 133 5.11 -4.70 -6.26
N LYS A 134 4.64 -5.22 -5.13
CA LYS A 134 5.04 -6.55 -4.67
C LYS A 134 3.96 -7.20 -3.83
N THR A 135 3.77 -8.50 -4.05
CA THR A 135 2.95 -9.36 -3.21
C THR A 135 3.82 -10.20 -2.29
N PHE A 136 3.45 -10.23 -1.01
CA PHE A 136 4.08 -11.00 0.05
C PHE A 136 3.09 -12.08 0.51
N MET A 137 3.57 -13.32 0.59
CA MET A 137 2.86 -14.39 1.30
C MET A 137 3.15 -14.24 2.79
N LEU A 138 2.13 -13.94 3.59
CA LEU A 138 2.23 -13.83 5.03
C LEU A 138 2.52 -15.20 5.66
N GLY A 139 3.41 -15.23 6.66
CA GLY A 139 3.83 -16.47 7.33
C GLY A 139 4.78 -17.37 6.53
N GLU A 140 5.22 -16.95 5.34
CA GLU A 140 6.23 -17.65 4.52
C GLU A 140 7.48 -16.77 4.33
N ASN A 141 8.63 -17.40 4.06
CA ASN A 141 9.87 -16.70 3.69
C ASN A 141 10.29 -15.59 4.68
N GLU A 142 10.11 -15.83 5.98
CA GLU A 142 10.40 -14.87 7.07
C GLU A 142 9.48 -13.62 7.08
N ASN A 143 8.45 -13.57 6.24
CA ASN A 143 7.40 -12.56 6.34
C ASN A 143 6.55 -12.79 7.60
N PRO A 144 6.02 -11.72 8.21
CA PRO A 144 5.14 -11.85 9.36
C PRO A 144 3.87 -12.63 8.97
N THR A 145 3.33 -13.38 9.92
CA THR A 145 1.95 -13.88 9.85
C THR A 145 0.96 -12.71 9.94
N MET A 146 -0.30 -12.92 9.56
CA MET A 146 -1.36 -11.92 9.75
C MET A 146 -1.48 -11.45 11.21
N ALA A 147 -1.24 -12.34 12.17
CA ALA A 147 -1.26 -11.99 13.59
C ALA A 147 -0.08 -11.12 14.03
N GLU A 148 1.12 -11.32 13.45
CA GLU A 148 2.31 -10.51 13.72
C GLU A 148 2.26 -9.16 13.00
N LEU A 149 1.69 -9.14 11.78
CA LEU A 149 1.40 -7.90 11.07
C LEU A 149 0.42 -7.05 11.87
N GLY A 150 -0.60 -7.68 12.47
CA GLY A 150 -1.65 -7.03 13.24
C GLY A 150 -2.51 -6.11 12.38
N ASP A 151 -3.18 -5.16 13.03
CA ASP A 151 -4.06 -4.21 12.37
C ASP A 151 -3.24 -3.16 11.58
N LEU A 152 -3.53 -3.04 10.28
CA LEU A 152 -2.80 -2.14 9.39
C LEU A 152 -3.10 -0.66 9.67
N ASP A 153 -4.25 -0.32 10.26
CA ASP A 153 -4.54 1.07 10.69
C ASP A 153 -3.54 1.58 11.74
N ASN A 154 -2.86 0.66 12.44
CA ASN A 154 -1.85 0.99 13.44
C ASN A 154 -0.43 0.96 12.86
N ARG A 155 -0.28 0.99 11.53
CA ARG A 155 1.01 0.83 10.85
C ARG A 155 1.38 2.04 10.03
N VAL A 156 2.68 2.17 9.80
CA VAL A 156 3.27 3.30 9.10
C VAL A 156 4.18 2.77 7.99
N ILE A 157 4.09 3.35 6.80
CA ILE A 157 5.07 3.12 5.74
C ILE A 157 6.14 4.19 5.81
N VAL A 158 7.41 3.78 5.84
CA VAL A 158 8.55 4.69 5.82
C VAL A 158 9.45 4.38 4.63
N LEU A 159 9.76 5.40 3.83
CA LEU A 159 10.76 5.35 2.77
C LEU A 159 12.05 6.00 3.26
N HIS A 160 13.20 5.44 2.87
CA HIS A 160 14.52 5.91 3.27
C HIS A 160 15.40 6.25 2.06
N GLY A 161 16.56 6.87 2.31
CA GLY A 161 17.58 7.16 1.29
C GLY A 161 17.74 8.65 1.03
N LEU A 162 18.16 9.41 2.05
CA LEU A 162 18.35 10.86 1.95
C LEU A 162 19.66 11.19 1.22
N ASN A 163 19.69 12.30 0.49
CA ASN A 163 20.93 12.98 0.15
C ASN A 163 21.26 13.98 1.26
N ASN A 164 22.28 13.68 2.06
CA ASN A 164 22.78 14.54 3.11
C ASN A 164 24.13 15.13 2.67
N ASN A 165 24.15 16.41 2.30
CA ASN A 165 25.37 17.13 1.90
C ASN A 165 26.15 16.44 0.76
N ASP A 166 25.46 16.11 -0.33
CA ASP A 166 25.98 15.40 -1.51
C ASP A 166 26.35 13.92 -1.28
N GLU A 167 26.04 13.37 -0.10
CA GLU A 167 26.20 11.96 0.22
C GLU A 167 24.86 11.25 0.33
N TYR A 168 24.68 10.16 -0.41
CA TYR A 168 23.50 9.32 -0.28
C TYR A 168 23.60 8.42 0.96
N VAL A 169 22.61 8.50 1.84
CA VAL A 169 22.54 7.71 3.08
C VAL A 169 21.24 6.90 3.09
N ALA A 170 21.37 5.61 2.77
CA ALA A 170 20.26 4.67 2.62
C ALA A 170 19.35 4.53 3.84
N THR A 171 19.85 4.81 5.04
CA THR A 171 19.14 4.56 6.29
C THR A 171 18.30 5.74 6.76
N ILE A 172 18.55 6.95 6.28
CA ILE A 172 17.84 8.13 6.77
C ILE A 172 16.42 8.16 6.17
N PRO A 173 15.35 8.26 6.99
CA PRO A 173 13.98 8.42 6.51
C PRO A 173 13.82 9.67 5.63
N VAL A 174 13.04 9.55 4.56
CA VAL A 174 12.76 10.65 3.62
C VAL A 174 11.27 10.90 3.43
N ALA A 175 10.44 9.88 3.57
CA ALA A 175 8.99 10.04 3.52
C ALA A 175 8.29 9.04 4.44
N CYS A 176 7.11 9.40 4.91
CA CYS A 176 6.33 8.58 5.83
C CYS A 176 4.84 8.84 5.66
N GLY A 177 4.01 7.82 5.88
CA GLY A 177 2.57 7.96 6.01
C GLY A 177 1.96 6.86 6.86
N GLU A 178 1.00 7.22 7.71
CA GLU A 178 0.09 6.31 8.38
C GLU A 178 -0.81 5.59 7.35
N LEU A 179 -1.11 4.32 7.60
CA LEU A 179 -2.05 3.55 6.79
C LEU A 179 -3.47 3.73 7.35
N ASP A 180 -4.42 4.07 6.47
CA ASP A 180 -5.84 4.20 6.79
C ASP A 180 -6.66 3.25 5.91
N GLU A 181 -7.60 2.50 6.48
CA GLU A 181 -8.58 1.69 5.76
C GLU A 181 -9.44 2.54 4.78
N MET A 182 -9.65 2.03 3.55
CA MET A 182 -10.39 2.72 2.47
C MET A 182 -11.88 2.42 2.41
#